data_AF-A0A1T1ZYX5-F1
#
_entry.id   AF-A0A1T1ZYX5-F1
#
_cell.length_a   1.000
_cell.length_b   1.000
_cell.length_c   1.000
_cell.angle_alpha   90.00
_cell.angle_beta   90.00
_cell.angle_gamma   90.00
#
_symmetry.space_group_name_H-M   'P 1'
#
loop_
_entity.id
_entity.type
_entity.pdbx_description
1 polymer ?
#
loop_
_entity_poly.entity_id
_entity_poly.type
_entity_poly.pdbx_seq_one_letter_code
_entity_poly.pdbx_strand_id
1 'polypeptide(L)'
;MIICHCQTITDRDIHAAIDWMRKSDPSTIITPGKIYHALGKRADCGGCMPLFLSTMRKNTNLKVPVELTGLRQAPMEGRRHEGRR
;
A
#
# COMPACT_ATOMS: atom_id res chain seq x y z
N MET A 1 1.21 0.69 18.93
CA MET A 1 0.62 2.02 18.74
C MET A 1 -0.54 1.93 17.75
N ILE A 2 -1.67 2.55 18.08
CA ILE A 2 -2.79 2.66 17.13
C ILE A 2 -2.44 3.67 16.03
N ILE A 3 -2.66 3.27 14.77
CA ILE A 3 -2.37 4.07 13.58
C ILE A 3 -3.66 4.61 12.97
N CYS A 4 -4.68 3.75 12.81
CA CYS A 4 -6.00 4.16 12.34
C CYS A 4 -7.02 3.99 13.47
N HIS A 5 -7.64 5.08 13.91
CA HIS A 5 -8.67 5.05 14.94
C HIS A 5 -9.97 4.41 14.43
N CYS A 6 -10.52 4.88 13.29
CA CYS A 6 -11.80 4.40 12.74
C CYS A 6 -11.85 2.89 12.53
N GLN A 7 -10.72 2.31 12.13
CA GLN A 7 -10.62 0.88 11.81
C GLN A 7 -9.86 0.09 12.88
N THR A 8 -9.43 0.73 13.96
CA THR A 8 -8.61 0.10 15.02
C THR A 8 -7.43 -0.71 14.44
N ILE A 9 -6.60 -0.05 13.62
CA ILE A 9 -5.41 -0.67 13.02
C ILE A 9 -4.18 -0.19 13.79
N THR A 10 -3.35 -1.11 14.22
CA THR A 10 -2.09 -0.84 14.93
C THR A 10 -0.88 -0.91 14.00
N ASP A 11 0.28 -0.46 14.49
CA ASP A 11 1.55 -0.62 13.78
C ASP A 11 1.85 -2.11 13.53
N ARG A 12 1.58 -2.97 14.51
CA ARG A 12 1.79 -4.41 14.41
C ARG A 12 0.95 -5.03 13.30
N ASP A 13 -0.30 -4.61 13.16
CA ASP A 13 -1.18 -5.08 12.08
C ASP A 13 -0.62 -4.70 10.70
N ILE A 14 -0.10 -3.47 10.56
CA ILE A 14 0.53 -3.00 9.32
C ILE A 14 1.79 -3.82 9.00
N HIS A 15 2.67 -4.02 9.98
CA HIS A 15 3.89 -4.80 9.79
C HIS A 15 3.59 -6.26 9.44
N ALA A 16 2.68 -6.91 10.18
CA ALA A 16 2.27 -8.29 9.92
C ALA A 16 1.63 -8.46 8.53
N ALA A 17 0.78 -7.50 8.10
CA ALA A 17 0.17 -7.52 6.78
C ALA A 17 1.23 -7.39 5.66
N ILE A 18 2.22 -6.51 5.82
CA ILE A 18 3.33 -6.37 4.87
C ILE A 18 4.12 -7.67 4.76
N ASP A 19 4.48 -8.27 5.90
CA ASP A 19 5.29 -9.48 5.94
C ASP A 19 4.54 -10.67 5.34
N TRP A 20 3.24 -10.81 5.64
CA TRP A 20 2.38 -11.82 5.03
C TRP A 20 2.24 -11.62 3.52
N MET A 21 2.00 -10.39 3.04
CA MET A 21 1.92 -10.09 1.61
C MET A 21 3.22 -10.46 0.90
N ARG A 22 4.37 -10.09 1.47
CA ARG A 22 5.67 -10.38 0.84
C ARG A 22 6.00 -11.87 0.83
N LYS A 23 5.62 -12.60 1.89
CA LYS A 23 5.75 -14.06 1.95
C LYS A 23 4.83 -14.77 0.96
N SER A 24 3.64 -14.21 0.70
CA SER A 24 2.64 -14.81 -0.19
C SER A 24 2.92 -14.51 -1.65
N ASP A 25 3.38 -13.30 -1.96
CA ASP A 25 3.77 -12.86 -3.31
C ASP A 25 4.97 -11.91 -3.22
N PRO A 26 6.20 -12.39 -3.52
CA PRO A 26 7.41 -11.58 -3.49
C PRO A 26 7.37 -10.38 -4.44
N SER A 27 6.57 -10.44 -5.51
CA SER A 27 6.48 -9.42 -6.56
C SER A 27 5.36 -8.39 -6.33
N THR A 28 4.57 -8.56 -5.27
CA THR A 28 3.40 -7.71 -5.06
C THR A 28 3.80 -6.27 -4.73
N ILE A 29 3.15 -5.29 -5.39
CA ILE A 29 3.20 -3.89 -4.95
C ILE A 29 2.31 -3.73 -3.74
N ILE A 30 2.91 -3.40 -2.60
CA ILE A 30 2.21 -3.20 -1.34
C ILE A 30 1.77 -1.72 -1.24
N THR A 31 0.46 -1.51 -1.11
CA THR A 31 -0.15 -0.19 -0.97
C THR A 31 -1.01 -0.14 0.30
N PRO A 32 -1.32 1.05 0.86
CA PRO A 32 -2.25 1.15 1.98
C PRO A 32 -3.58 0.46 1.71
N GLY A 33 -4.13 0.61 0.49
CA GLY A 33 -5.37 -0.05 0.08
C GLY A 33 -5.30 -1.58 0.14
N LYS A 34 -4.18 -2.19 -0.27
CA LYS A 34 -3.97 -3.64 -0.11
C LYS A 34 -3.85 -4.06 1.35
N ILE A 35 -3.24 -3.23 2.20
CA ILE A 35 -3.17 -3.50 3.65
C ILE A 35 -4.55 -3.48 4.27
N TYR A 36 -5.37 -2.47 3.96
CA TYR A 36 -6.77 -2.46 4.38
C TYR A 36 -7.50 -3.74 3.93
N HIS A 37 -7.38 -4.10 2.66
CA HIS A 37 -8.01 -5.31 2.12
C HIS A 37 -7.53 -6.60 2.80
N ALA A 38 -6.22 -6.77 3.01
CA ALA A 38 -5.66 -7.95 3.68
C ALA A 38 -6.09 -8.07 5.14
N LEU A 39 -6.36 -6.95 5.81
CA LEU A 39 -6.91 -6.90 7.16
C LEU A 39 -8.44 -7.08 7.19
N GLY A 40 -9.10 -7.20 6.03
CA GLY A 40 -10.57 -7.27 5.93
C GLY A 40 -11.27 -5.95 6.25
N LYS A 41 -10.57 -4.81 6.11
CA LYS A 41 -11.06 -3.48 6.50
C LYS A 41 -11.17 -2.56 5.29
N ARG A 42 -11.93 -1.48 5.43
CA ARG A 42 -12.02 -0.39 4.45
C ARG A 42 -11.64 0.93 5.10
N ALA A 43 -11.01 1.82 4.34
CA ALA A 43 -10.73 3.16 4.83
C ALA A 43 -12.06 3.92 5.04
N ASP A 44 -12.15 4.64 6.16
CA ASP A 44 -13.35 5.40 6.55
C ASP A 44 -13.12 6.91 6.33
N CYS A 45 -12.27 7.55 7.15
CA CYS A 45 -11.97 8.98 7.04
C CYS A 45 -10.64 9.33 6.34
N GLY A 46 -9.72 8.36 6.20
CA GLY A 46 -8.38 8.58 5.62
C GLY A 46 -7.41 9.44 6.43
N GLY A 47 -7.82 10.04 7.56
CA GLY A 47 -6.98 10.98 8.33
C GLY A 47 -5.67 10.37 8.87
N CYS A 48 -5.59 9.05 9.00
CA CYS A 48 -4.36 8.36 9.43
C CYS A 48 -3.30 8.21 8.32
N MET A 49 -3.57 8.56 7.06
CA MET A 49 -2.68 8.23 5.93
C MET A 49 -1.22 8.68 6.09
N PRO A 50 -0.90 9.90 6.58
CA PRO A 50 0.49 10.29 6.79
C PRO A 50 1.22 9.37 7.77
N LEU A 51 0.58 9.03 8.89
CA LEU A 51 1.13 8.13 9.91
C LEU A 51 1.17 6.67 9.42
N PHE A 52 0.17 6.26 8.66
CA PHE A 52 0.07 4.93 8.04
C PHE A 52 1.25 4.70 7.08
N LEU A 53 1.48 5.65 6.16
CA LEU A 53 2.61 5.60 5.22
C LEU A 53 3.96 5.66 5.94
N SER A 54 4.09 6.50 6.97
CA SER A 54 5.30 6.56 7.79
C SER A 54 5.59 5.21 8.47
N THR A 55 4.56 4.55 8.99
CA THR A 55 4.67 3.22 9.62
C THR A 55 5.04 2.16 8.59
N MET A 56 4.40 2.16 7.42
CA MET A 56 4.76 1.25 6.32
C MET A 56 6.24 1.38 5.95
N ARG A 57 6.75 2.62 5.78
CA ARG A 57 8.14 2.90 5.38
C ARG A 57 9.19 2.37 6.36
N LYS A 58 8.82 2.12 7.62
CA LYS A 58 9.71 1.52 8.62
C LYS A 58 9.90 0.01 8.41
N ASN A 59 9.03 -0.65 7.64
CA ASN A 59 9.18 -2.07 7.33
C ASN A 59 10.15 -2.26 6.15
N THR A 60 11.21 -3.04 6.36
CA THR A 60 12.22 -3.36 5.33
C THR A 60 11.67 -4.20 4.17
N ASN A 61 10.52 -4.85 4.33
CA ASN A 61 9.84 -5.67 3.32
C ASN A 61 8.96 -4.86 2.35
N LEU A 62 8.87 -3.53 2.52
CA LEU A 62 8.12 -2.64 1.63
C LEU A 62 8.84 -2.32 0.30
N LYS A 63 10.00 -2.92 0.02
CA LYS A 63 10.74 -2.65 -1.22
C LYS A 63 9.89 -2.92 -2.46
N VAL A 64 10.05 -2.07 -3.46
CA VAL A 64 9.45 -2.28 -4.79
C VAL A 64 10.35 -3.28 -5.54
N PRO A 65 9.80 -4.35 -6.13
CA PRO A 65 10.57 -5.27 -6.97
C PRO A 65 11.25 -4.53 -8.13
N VAL A 66 12.45 -4.97 -8.49
CA VAL A 66 13.28 -4.28 -9.50
C VAL A 66 12.61 -4.29 -10.87
N GLU A 67 11.88 -5.37 -11.18
CA GLU A 67 11.14 -5.56 -12.43
C GLU A 67 10.01 -4.55 -12.60
N LEU A 68 9.52 -3.99 -11.48
CA LEU A 68 8.45 -2.99 -11.45
C LEU A 68 8.99 -1.56 -11.31
N THR A 69 10.30 -1.40 -11.20
CA THR A 69 10.94 -0.08 -11.14
C THR A 69 11.09 0.46 -12.57
N GLY A 70 10.59 1.67 -12.82
CA GLY A 70 10.76 2.32 -14.12
C GLY A 70 9.69 2.03 -15.17
N LEU A 71 8.54 1.44 -14.81
CA LEU A 71 7.43 1.15 -15.74
C LEU A 71 6.96 2.36 -16.58
N ARG A 72 7.18 3.59 -16.09
CA ARG A 72 6.86 4.83 -16.82
C ARG A 72 7.77 5.10 -18.03
N GLN A 73 8.91 4.42 -18.14
CA GLN A 73 9.86 4.56 -19.25
C GLN A 73 9.49 3.72 -20.47
N ALA A 74 8.55 2.77 -20.35
CA ALA A 74 7.92 2.17 -21.52
C ALA A 74 7.12 3.26 -22.26
N PRO A 75 7.28 3.43 -23.59
CA PRO A 75 6.54 4.45 -24.32
C PRO A 75 5.04 4.28 -24.10
N MET A 76 4.42 5.24 -23.43
CA MET A 76 2.96 5.29 -23.29
C MET A 76 2.40 5.78 -24.62
N GLU A 77 2.17 4.85 -25.54
CA GLU A 77 1.51 5.15 -26.82
C GLU A 77 0.02 5.44 -26.55
N GLY A 78 -0.29 6.73 -26.38
CA GLY A 78 -1.54 7.32 -26.87
C GLY A 78 -2.87 6.98 -26.20
N ARG A 79 -2.99 6.89 -24.87
CA ARG A 79 -4.32 6.98 -24.23
C ARG A 79 -4.61 8.38 -23.72
N ARG A 80 -5.25 9.18 -24.58
CA ARG A 80 -5.95 10.41 -24.18
C ARG A 80 -6.96 10.02 -23.10
N HIS A 81 -6.75 10.51 -21.87
CA HIS A 81 -7.74 10.40 -20.81
C HIS A 81 -8.90 11.36 -21.12
N GLU A 82 -9.82 10.95 -21.98
CA GLU A 82 -11.12 11.60 -22.09
C GLU A 82 -11.96 11.23 -20.87
N GLY A 83 -12.30 12.25 -20.08
CA GLY A 83 -13.44 12.21 -19.16
C GLY A 83 -13.12 11.90 -17.70
N ARG A 84 -13.18 12.94 -16.85
CA ARG A 84 -13.83 12.82 -15.55
C ARG A 84 -14.73 14.03 -15.37
N ARG A 85 -16.00 13.87 -15.76
CA ARG A 85 -17.11 14.68 -15.24
C ARG A 85 -17.35 14.28 -13.79
#